data_AF-A0A812VH31-F1
#
_entry.id   AF-A0A812VH31-F1
#
_cell.length_a   1.000
_cell.length_b   1.000
_cell.length_c   1.000
_cell.angle_alpha   90.00
_cell.angle_beta   90.00
_cell.angle_gamma   90.00
#
_symmetry.space_group_name_H-M   'P 1'
#
loop_
_entity.id
_entity.type
_entity.pdbx_description
1 polymer ?
#
loop_
_entity_poly.entity_id
_entity_poly.type
_entity_poly.pdbx_seq_one_letter_code
_entity_poly.pdbx_strand_id
1 'polypeptide(L)'
;MFCGSAPGSFAGLDVDLILVLPLLFLAWVVLMPATGGRVHFVGYFSNDTEAACAFDAKLRAICTDPVRLKKSLNFPRKEEASYEEPLSERRSRGLKKSFKSLAKDVESLRRLQHRFSKSPQASEFEIVNIPSQSRVDALFQPRGSKSGGLPLQLKSSSRHKSGSSQYYFFSGTRGYDGMLLVLIALDRDMIWMVPGSEVSQKQLAVTLGSEREKAWRASHLGLALVEYFKKGRLPQISMKDALLQCGGSHIVEEH
;
A
#
# COMPACT_ATOMS: atom_id res chain seq x y z
N MET A 1 -28.77 -62.49 38.32
CA MET A 1 -29.28 -63.61 37.52
C MET A 1 -28.79 -63.40 36.09
N PHE A 2 -27.86 -64.27 35.65
CA PHE A 2 -27.41 -64.63 34.29
C PHE A 2 -27.71 -63.67 33.11
N CYS A 3 -26.66 -63.14 32.48
CA CYS A 3 -26.06 -63.60 31.20
C CYS A 3 -26.89 -63.20 29.96
N GLY A 4 -26.32 -62.73 28.85
CA GLY A 4 -25.00 -63.07 28.35
C GLY A 4 -24.36 -62.05 27.40
N SER A 5 -23.05 -62.15 27.43
CA SER A 5 -22.03 -61.74 26.47
C SER A 5 -22.21 -62.46 25.13
N ALA A 6 -21.94 -61.77 24.01
CA ALA A 6 -20.80 -62.09 23.13
C ALA A 6 -20.71 -61.11 21.94
N PRO A 7 -19.50 -60.64 21.60
CA PRO A 7 -19.20 -59.85 20.41
C PRO A 7 -18.78 -60.76 19.23
N GLY A 8 -19.13 -60.35 18.01
CA GLY A 8 -18.63 -60.95 16.77
C GLY A 8 -17.27 -60.35 16.38
N SER A 9 -16.25 -61.20 16.37
CA SER A 9 -14.85 -60.92 16.06
C SER A 9 -14.53 -61.12 14.57
N PHE A 10 -13.63 -60.27 14.07
CA PHE A 10 -12.55 -60.46 13.08
C PHE A 10 -12.61 -61.57 12.02
N ALA A 11 -12.24 -61.20 10.78
CA ALA A 11 -10.91 -61.48 10.19
C ALA A 11 -11.01 -61.64 8.66
N GLY A 12 -10.03 -61.11 7.93
CA GLY A 12 -9.73 -61.62 6.59
C GLY A 12 -9.01 -60.64 5.68
N LEU A 13 -7.71 -60.91 5.46
CA LEU A 13 -6.77 -60.34 4.47
C LEU A 13 -6.09 -59.05 4.95
N ASP A 14 -4.98 -59.10 5.69
CA ASP A 14 -3.80 -59.98 5.61
C ASP A 14 -3.10 -59.89 4.24
N VAL A 15 -2.21 -58.89 4.12
CA VAL A 15 -0.99 -58.98 3.30
C VAL A 15 0.11 -58.19 4.02
N ASP A 16 0.90 -58.92 4.81
CA ASP A 16 2.34 -58.77 5.02
C ASP A 16 2.93 -57.37 5.22
N LEU A 17 2.90 -56.94 6.49
CA LEU A 17 3.89 -56.03 7.05
C LEU A 17 5.24 -56.76 7.17
N ILE A 18 5.93 -56.93 6.04
CA ILE A 18 7.35 -57.27 6.05
C ILE A 18 8.15 -55.98 6.29
N LEU A 19 8.64 -55.89 7.53
CA LEU A 19 9.80 -55.09 7.92
C LEU A 19 10.97 -55.39 6.97
N VAL A 20 11.18 -54.51 5.99
CA VAL A 20 12.50 -54.25 5.42
C VAL A 20 12.71 -52.75 5.47
N LEU A 21 13.33 -52.30 6.56
CA LEU A 21 14.19 -51.13 6.52
C LEU A 21 15.27 -51.39 5.46
N PRO A 22 15.43 -50.47 4.50
CA PRO A 22 16.75 -49.94 4.34
C PRO A 22 16.64 -48.41 4.30
N LEU A 23 17.27 -47.79 5.29
CA LEU A 23 17.81 -46.43 5.20
C LEU A 23 16.78 -45.34 4.88
N LEU A 24 16.35 -44.66 5.95
CA LEU A 24 15.94 -43.26 5.93
C LEU A 24 16.97 -42.43 5.15
N PHE A 25 16.83 -42.31 3.83
CA PHE A 25 17.29 -41.13 3.12
C PHE A 25 16.24 -40.05 3.40
N LEU A 26 16.52 -39.23 4.40
CA LEU A 26 15.89 -37.92 4.61
C LEU A 26 16.17 -37.08 3.36
N ALA A 27 15.39 -37.29 2.31
CA ALA A 27 15.49 -36.52 1.09
C ALA A 27 14.78 -35.18 1.30
N TRP A 28 15.57 -34.11 1.31
CA TRP A 28 15.02 -32.76 1.41
C TRP A 28 14.44 -32.36 0.06
N VAL A 29 13.14 -32.06 0.03
CA VAL A 29 12.45 -31.59 -1.17
C VAL A 29 12.42 -30.06 -1.16
N VAL A 30 13.06 -29.45 -2.16
CA VAL A 30 13.02 -27.98 -2.32
C VAL A 30 12.04 -27.59 -3.41
N LEU A 31 11.09 -26.75 -3.01
CA LEU A 31 10.06 -26.17 -3.87
C LEU A 31 10.26 -24.65 -3.94
N MET A 32 10.41 -24.10 -5.14
CA MET A 32 10.53 -22.64 -5.35
C MET A 32 9.24 -22.04 -5.89
N PRO A 33 8.72 -20.95 -5.30
CA PRO A 33 7.65 -20.18 -5.91
C PRO A 33 8.16 -19.45 -7.17
N ALA A 34 7.56 -19.76 -8.32
CA ALA A 34 7.80 -19.06 -9.58
C ALA A 34 7.05 -17.73 -9.65
N THR A 35 7.55 -16.80 -10.46
CA THR A 35 6.75 -15.68 -10.96
C THR A 35 5.55 -16.22 -11.73
N GLY A 36 4.34 -16.06 -11.17
CA GLY A 36 3.08 -16.59 -11.75
C GLY A 36 2.43 -17.74 -10.99
N GLY A 37 2.91 -18.09 -9.77
CA GLY A 37 2.21 -19.03 -8.88
C GLY A 37 2.44 -20.52 -9.16
N ARG A 38 3.32 -20.87 -10.11
CA ARG A 38 3.78 -22.25 -10.32
C ARG A 38 4.90 -22.60 -9.32
N VAL A 39 4.97 -23.84 -8.90
CA VAL A 39 6.04 -24.32 -8.01
C VAL A 39 7.08 -25.05 -8.85
N HIS A 40 8.35 -24.67 -8.74
CA HIS A 40 9.45 -25.37 -9.39
C HIS A 40 10.08 -26.37 -8.44
N PHE A 41 10.10 -27.63 -8.86
CA PHE A 41 10.87 -28.68 -8.22
C PHE A 41 12.35 -28.50 -8.55
N VAL A 42 13.20 -28.47 -7.53
CA VAL A 42 14.66 -28.27 -7.69
C VAL A 42 15.41 -29.59 -7.65
N GLY A 43 14.91 -30.59 -6.90
CA GLY A 43 15.54 -31.90 -6.76
C GLY A 43 15.26 -32.56 -5.40
N TYR A 44 15.81 -33.76 -5.23
CA TYR A 44 15.97 -34.43 -3.94
C TYR A 44 17.42 -34.29 -3.50
N PHE A 45 17.64 -33.92 -2.24
CA PHE A 45 18.98 -33.67 -1.71
C PHE A 45 19.25 -34.48 -0.45
N SER A 46 20.52 -34.84 -0.25
CA SER A 46 20.93 -35.69 0.87
C SER A 46 21.09 -34.89 2.18
N ASN A 47 21.15 -33.56 2.09
CA ASN A 47 21.21 -32.64 3.23
C ASN A 47 20.72 -31.23 2.87
N ASP A 48 20.50 -30.42 3.91
CA ASP A 48 20.02 -29.03 3.79
C ASP A 48 20.97 -28.11 3.03
N THR A 49 22.28 -28.31 3.19
CA THR A 49 23.29 -27.48 2.52
C THR A 49 23.25 -27.67 1.01
N GLU A 50 23.16 -28.91 0.54
CA GLU A 50 23.00 -29.25 -0.89
C GLU A 50 21.70 -28.67 -1.45
N ALA A 51 20.60 -28.81 -0.71
CA ALA A 51 19.31 -28.23 -1.04
C ALA A 51 19.37 -26.71 -1.19
N ALA A 52 19.97 -26.00 -0.23
CA ALA A 52 20.13 -24.55 -0.24
C ALA A 52 21.08 -24.07 -1.36
N CYS A 53 22.18 -24.78 -1.61
CA CYS A 53 23.09 -24.50 -2.73
C CYS A 53 22.38 -24.66 -4.08
N ALA A 54 21.58 -25.72 -4.25
CA ALA A 54 20.83 -25.96 -5.47
C ALA A 54 19.72 -24.92 -5.68
N PHE A 55 19.02 -24.51 -4.62
CA PHE A 55 18.06 -23.41 -4.64
C PHE A 55 18.73 -22.12 -5.12
N ASP A 56 19.86 -21.76 -4.53
CA ASP A 56 20.60 -20.54 -4.84
C ASP A 56 21.10 -20.55 -6.30
N ALA A 57 21.64 -21.68 -6.78
CA ALA A 57 22.05 -21.85 -8.16
C ALA A 57 20.88 -21.69 -9.13
N LYS A 58 19.73 -22.29 -8.81
CA LYS A 58 18.51 -22.17 -9.61
C LYS A 58 17.98 -20.73 -9.60
N LEU A 59 17.97 -20.08 -8.45
CA LEU A 59 17.50 -18.69 -8.31
C LEU A 59 18.37 -17.75 -9.14
N ARG A 60 19.70 -17.88 -9.10
CA ARG A 60 20.62 -17.12 -9.95
C ARG A 60 20.38 -17.35 -11.44
N ALA A 61 20.04 -18.58 -11.85
CA ALA A 61 19.76 -18.90 -13.25
C ALA A 61 18.46 -18.26 -13.78
N ILE A 62 17.47 -18.01 -12.91
CA ILE A 62 16.15 -17.52 -13.32
C ILE A 62 15.86 -16.06 -12.94
N CYS A 63 16.60 -15.50 -11.98
CA CYS A 63 16.35 -14.18 -11.43
C CYS A 63 17.53 -13.25 -11.73
N THR A 64 17.28 -12.26 -12.58
CA THR A 64 18.25 -11.20 -12.89
C THR A 64 18.11 -9.98 -11.98
N ASP A 65 17.11 -9.94 -11.09
CA ASP A 65 16.89 -8.84 -10.16
C ASP A 65 17.83 -8.94 -8.94
N PRO A 66 18.85 -8.07 -8.84
CA PRO A 66 19.86 -8.14 -7.78
C PRO A 66 19.28 -7.93 -6.37
N VAL A 67 18.18 -7.17 -6.24
CA VAL A 67 17.53 -6.96 -4.93
C VAL A 67 16.83 -8.21 -4.46
N ARG A 68 16.21 -8.97 -5.38
CA ARG A 68 15.56 -10.23 -5.04
C ARG A 68 16.61 -11.29 -4.69
N LEU A 69 17.72 -11.33 -5.41
CA LEU A 69 18.85 -12.21 -5.10
C LEU A 69 19.38 -11.94 -3.68
N LYS A 70 19.72 -10.69 -3.36
CA LYS A 70 20.21 -10.29 -2.03
C LYS A 70 19.29 -10.71 -0.88
N LYS A 71 17.97 -10.71 -1.09
CA LYS A 71 16.98 -11.03 -0.05
C LYS A 71 16.65 -12.52 0.09
N SER A 72 16.91 -13.32 -0.94
CA SER A 72 16.34 -14.67 -1.03
C SER A 72 17.40 -15.77 -1.11
N LEU A 73 18.67 -15.44 -1.32
CA LEU A 73 19.76 -16.41 -1.34
C LEU A 73 20.13 -16.83 0.09
N ASN A 74 20.45 -18.11 0.26
CA ASN A 74 20.93 -18.67 1.52
C ASN A 74 22.43 -18.39 1.70
N PHE A 75 23.19 -18.45 0.61
CA PHE A 75 24.63 -18.23 0.54
C PHE A 75 24.96 -17.18 -0.54
N PRO A 76 24.75 -15.88 -0.24
CA PRO A 76 25.05 -14.79 -1.16
C PRO A 76 26.57 -14.65 -1.36
N ARG A 77 26.98 -14.36 -2.59
CA ARG A 77 28.34 -13.93 -2.93
C ARG A 77 28.59 -12.53 -2.36
N LYS A 78 29.87 -12.13 -2.28
CA LYS A 78 30.26 -10.84 -1.71
C LYS A 78 29.58 -9.68 -2.43
N GLU A 79 29.51 -9.73 -3.76
CA GLU A 79 28.91 -8.71 -4.62
C GLU A 79 27.38 -8.65 -4.44
N GLU A 80 26.74 -9.80 -4.22
CA GLU A 80 25.30 -9.92 -4.01
C GLU A 80 24.90 -9.39 -2.63
N ALA A 81 25.71 -9.67 -1.61
CA ALA A 81 25.52 -9.17 -0.25
C ALA A 81 25.77 -7.66 -0.16
N SER A 82 26.80 -7.16 -0.87
CA SER A 82 27.15 -5.73 -0.90
C SER A 82 26.30 -4.90 -1.86
N TYR A 83 25.38 -5.50 -2.61
CA TYR A 83 24.56 -4.75 -3.55
C TYR A 83 23.71 -3.70 -2.82
N GLU A 84 23.90 -2.45 -3.21
CA GLU A 84 23.07 -1.32 -2.80
C GLU A 84 22.23 -0.87 -4.00
N GLU A 85 20.92 -0.94 -3.83
CA GLU A 85 19.99 -0.47 -4.85
C GLU A 85 20.05 1.05 -4.92
N PRO A 86 20.27 1.66 -6.10
CA PRO A 86 20.17 3.10 -6.25
C PRO A 86 18.81 3.61 -5.78
N LEU A 87 18.78 4.75 -5.09
CA LEU A 87 17.55 5.33 -4.55
C LEU A 87 16.47 5.50 -5.62
N SER A 88 16.84 5.90 -6.83
CA SER A 88 15.94 6.05 -7.97
C SER A 88 15.26 4.74 -8.38
N GLU A 89 15.99 3.62 -8.38
CA GLU A 89 15.46 2.30 -8.74
C GLU A 89 14.55 1.75 -7.63
N ARG A 90 14.97 1.90 -6.37
CA ARG A 90 14.17 1.56 -5.19
C ARG A 90 12.83 2.29 -5.19
N ARG A 91 12.85 3.57 -5.55
CA ARG A 91 11.65 4.40 -5.73
C ARG A 91 10.77 3.88 -6.87
N SER A 92 11.34 3.61 -8.04
CA SER A 92 10.60 3.12 -9.21
C SER A 92 9.91 1.77 -8.97
N ARG A 93 10.51 0.88 -8.17
CA ARG A 93 9.98 -0.44 -7.85
C ARG A 93 8.79 -0.38 -6.88
N GLY A 94 8.84 0.54 -5.92
CA GLY A 94 7.71 0.84 -5.03
C GLY A 94 6.45 1.26 -5.81
N LEU A 95 6.64 2.05 -6.88
CA LEU A 95 5.56 2.52 -7.75
C LEU A 95 4.82 1.40 -8.49
N LYS A 96 5.54 0.35 -8.93
CA LYS A 96 4.93 -0.73 -9.73
C LYS A 96 3.91 -1.58 -8.96
N LYS A 97 3.89 -1.52 -7.62
CA LYS A 97 2.89 -2.26 -6.81
C LYS A 97 1.55 -1.51 -6.65
N SER A 98 1.43 -0.25 -7.07
CA SER A 98 0.24 0.59 -6.81
C SER A 98 -0.67 0.87 -8.02
N PHE A 99 -0.51 0.21 -9.17
CA PHE A 99 -1.22 0.58 -10.41
C PHE A 99 -2.76 0.68 -10.30
N LYS A 100 -3.42 -0.03 -9.37
CA LYS A 100 -4.87 0.12 -9.14
C LYS A 100 -5.25 1.41 -8.37
N SER A 101 -4.35 2.00 -7.58
CA SER A 101 -4.60 3.30 -6.93
C SER A 101 -4.45 4.45 -7.91
N LEU A 102 -3.53 4.34 -8.87
CA LEU A 102 -3.17 5.42 -9.78
C LEU A 102 -4.37 6.02 -10.53
N ALA A 103 -5.29 5.18 -11.02
CA ALA A 103 -6.49 5.67 -11.71
C ALA A 103 -7.43 6.48 -10.80
N LYS A 104 -7.59 6.05 -9.53
CA LYS A 104 -8.41 6.77 -8.55
C LYS A 104 -7.75 8.08 -8.12
N ASP A 105 -6.43 8.07 -7.97
CA ASP A 105 -5.65 9.23 -7.57
C ASP A 105 -5.72 10.30 -8.67
N VAL A 106 -5.51 9.91 -9.93
CA VAL A 106 -5.64 10.79 -11.10
C VAL A 106 -7.06 11.35 -11.24
N GLU A 107 -8.09 10.52 -11.12
CA GLU A 107 -9.48 10.99 -11.23
C GLU A 107 -9.84 11.94 -10.08
N SER A 108 -9.36 11.68 -8.87
CA SER A 108 -9.62 12.53 -7.70
C SER A 108 -8.99 13.92 -7.85
N LEU A 109 -7.74 13.99 -8.31
CA LEU A 109 -7.07 15.25 -8.59
C LEU A 109 -7.77 16.01 -9.72
N ARG A 110 -8.12 15.32 -10.80
CA ARG A 110 -8.84 15.91 -11.94
C ARG A 110 -10.15 16.56 -11.50
N ARG A 111 -10.92 15.89 -10.63
CA ARG A 111 -12.17 16.42 -10.06
C ARG A 111 -11.93 17.65 -9.20
N LEU A 112 -10.92 17.59 -8.33
CA LEU A 112 -10.56 18.72 -7.48
C LEU A 112 -10.20 19.94 -8.33
N GLN A 113 -9.31 19.78 -9.31
CA GLN A 113 -8.92 20.85 -10.22
C GLN A 113 -10.10 21.37 -11.05
N HIS A 114 -10.95 20.49 -11.58
CA HIS A 114 -12.12 20.88 -12.36
C HIS A 114 -13.14 21.67 -11.53
N ARG A 115 -13.36 21.31 -10.27
CA ARG A 115 -14.27 22.06 -9.39
C ARG A 115 -13.64 23.37 -8.96
N PHE A 116 -12.34 23.37 -8.70
CA PHE A 116 -11.61 24.57 -8.32
C PHE A 116 -11.57 25.59 -9.45
N SER A 117 -11.38 25.17 -10.70
CA SER A 117 -11.31 26.07 -11.86
C SER A 117 -12.61 26.84 -12.13
N LYS A 118 -13.74 26.38 -11.59
CA LYS A 118 -15.03 27.09 -11.63
C LYS A 118 -15.20 28.10 -10.49
N SER A 119 -14.30 28.11 -9.52
CA SER A 119 -14.34 29.07 -8.41
C SER A 119 -13.70 30.40 -8.80
N PRO A 120 -14.19 31.54 -8.28
CA PRO A 120 -13.56 32.84 -8.52
C PRO A 120 -12.09 32.87 -8.09
N GLN A 121 -11.71 32.09 -7.06
CA GLN A 121 -10.35 32.03 -6.53
C GLN A 121 -9.33 31.42 -7.50
N ALA A 122 -9.76 30.76 -8.58
CA ALA A 122 -8.87 30.19 -9.58
C ALA A 122 -8.12 31.22 -10.45
N SER A 123 -8.52 32.50 -10.40
CA SER A 123 -7.75 33.59 -11.02
C SER A 123 -6.45 33.87 -10.26
N GLU A 124 -6.50 33.78 -8.93
CA GLU A 124 -5.42 34.15 -8.00
C GLU A 124 -4.61 32.96 -7.48
N PHE A 125 -5.22 31.78 -7.42
CA PHE A 125 -4.63 30.58 -6.86
C PHE A 125 -4.67 29.42 -7.87
N GLU A 126 -3.83 28.42 -7.62
CA GLU A 126 -3.77 27.19 -8.42
C GLU A 126 -3.58 25.96 -7.54
N ILE A 127 -3.95 24.80 -8.09
CA ILE A 127 -3.70 23.48 -7.49
C ILE A 127 -2.67 22.75 -8.35
N VAL A 128 -1.45 22.67 -7.86
CA VAL A 128 -0.32 22.03 -8.54
C VAL A 128 -0.22 20.58 -8.12
N ASN A 129 -0.17 19.68 -9.09
CA ASN A 129 0.04 18.26 -8.85
C ASN A 129 1.45 17.99 -8.32
N ILE A 130 1.56 17.17 -7.27
CA ILE A 130 2.85 16.64 -6.82
C ILE A 130 2.99 15.21 -7.38
N PRO A 131 4.05 14.92 -8.14
CA PRO A 131 4.27 13.60 -8.72
C PRO A 131 4.17 12.47 -7.70
N SER A 132 3.61 11.34 -8.14
CA SER A 132 3.38 10.14 -7.34
C SER A 132 4.70 9.64 -6.73
N GLN A 133 4.90 9.91 -5.45
CA GLN A 133 6.01 9.48 -4.57
C GLN A 133 6.01 10.25 -3.24
N SER A 134 5.36 11.41 -3.21
CA SER A 134 5.16 12.20 -2.00
C SER A 134 3.90 11.78 -1.22
N ARG A 135 3.88 12.11 0.07
CA ARG A 135 2.68 12.18 0.93
C ARG A 135 1.78 13.37 0.63
N VAL A 136 2.27 14.32 -0.14
CA VAL A 136 1.51 15.46 -0.61
C VAL A 136 1.12 15.11 -2.03
N ASP A 137 -0.18 15.07 -2.31
CA ASP A 137 -0.68 14.79 -3.66
C ASP A 137 -0.78 16.08 -4.48
N ALA A 138 -1.04 17.22 -3.81
CA ALA A 138 -1.15 18.51 -4.46
C ALA A 138 -0.74 19.66 -3.53
N LEU A 139 -0.34 20.79 -4.11
CA LEU A 139 -0.16 22.06 -3.41
C LEU A 139 -1.23 23.06 -3.87
N PHE A 140 -1.90 23.68 -2.91
CA PHE A 140 -2.71 24.88 -3.17
C PHE A 140 -1.88 26.12 -2.89
N GLN A 141 -1.63 26.95 -3.90
CA GLN A 141 -0.71 28.08 -3.80
C GLN A 141 -1.19 29.28 -4.63
N PRO A 142 -0.70 30.51 -4.34
CA PRO A 142 -0.88 31.64 -5.23
C PRO A 142 -0.30 31.32 -6.61
N ARG A 143 -1.01 31.73 -7.66
CA ARG A 143 -0.69 31.38 -9.03
C ARG A 143 0.69 31.91 -9.43
N GLY A 144 1.56 31.03 -9.93
CA GLY A 144 2.92 31.38 -10.33
C GLY A 144 3.91 31.57 -9.17
N SER A 145 3.49 31.34 -7.92
CA SER A 145 4.38 31.46 -6.77
C SER A 145 5.29 30.24 -6.60
N LYS A 146 6.49 30.49 -6.09
CA LYS A 146 7.42 29.49 -5.56
C LYS A 146 7.58 29.57 -4.04
N SER A 147 6.90 30.51 -3.39
CA SER A 147 7.09 30.86 -1.97
C SER A 147 6.47 29.86 -0.99
N GLY A 148 5.80 28.83 -1.49
CA GLY A 148 5.16 27.80 -0.69
C GLY A 148 3.66 27.73 -0.91
N GLY A 149 3.11 26.54 -0.68
CA GLY A 149 1.70 26.22 -0.81
C GLY A 149 1.18 25.44 0.39
N LEU A 150 -0.14 25.42 0.53
CA LEU A 150 -0.83 24.54 1.46
C LEU A 150 -0.76 23.10 0.94
N PRO A 151 -0.13 22.16 1.68
CA PRO A 151 -0.06 20.76 1.28
C PRO A 151 -1.42 20.08 1.41
N LEU A 152 -1.83 19.43 0.32
CA LEU A 152 -3.06 18.66 0.21
C LEU A 152 -2.73 17.17 0.09
N GLN A 153 -3.37 16.35 0.91
CA GLN A 153 -3.44 14.90 0.67
C GLN A 153 -4.87 14.56 0.25
N LEU A 154 -5.00 13.96 -0.92
CA LEU A 154 -6.27 13.54 -1.48
C LEU A 154 -6.58 12.11 -1.04
N LYS A 155 -7.85 11.86 -0.73
CA LYS A 155 -8.39 10.50 -0.57
C LYS A 155 -9.70 10.45 -1.32
N SER A 156 -9.91 9.39 -2.08
CA SER A 156 -11.14 9.22 -2.85
C SER A 156 -11.85 7.92 -2.50
N SER A 157 -13.18 7.98 -2.53
CA SER A 157 -14.02 6.82 -2.24
C SER A 157 -15.31 6.90 -3.03
N SER A 158 -15.92 5.74 -3.26
CA SER A 158 -17.27 5.64 -3.80
C SER A 158 -18.23 5.34 -2.65
N ARG A 159 -19.50 5.68 -2.84
CA ARG A 159 -20.51 5.44 -1.82
C ARG A 159 -20.65 3.97 -1.45
N HIS A 160 -20.65 3.71 -0.15
CA HIS A 160 -20.99 2.45 0.48
C HIS A 160 -22.38 2.53 1.13
N LYS A 161 -23.02 1.38 1.29
CA LYS A 161 -24.30 1.23 1.99
C LYS A 161 -24.16 0.18 3.07
N SER A 162 -24.67 0.48 4.27
CA SER A 162 -24.84 -0.49 5.35
C SER A 162 -26.20 -0.24 6.00
N GLY A 163 -27.13 -1.17 5.84
CA GLY A 163 -28.53 -0.99 6.21
C GLY A 163 -29.17 0.20 5.48
N SER A 164 -29.83 1.09 6.23
CA SER A 164 -30.41 2.35 5.74
C SER A 164 -29.39 3.50 5.60
N SER A 165 -28.17 3.31 6.09
CA SER A 165 -27.15 4.37 6.14
C SER A 165 -26.25 4.36 4.90
N GLN A 166 -25.94 5.56 4.39
CA GLN A 166 -25.01 5.77 3.28
C GLN A 166 -23.76 6.47 3.81
N TYR A 167 -22.58 5.95 3.45
CA TYR A 167 -21.31 6.50 3.91
C TYR A 167 -20.22 6.37 2.85
N TYR A 168 -19.15 7.13 3.02
CA TYR A 168 -17.92 7.03 2.24
C TYR A 168 -16.79 6.54 3.14
N PHE A 169 -15.98 5.63 2.63
CA PHE A 169 -14.91 5.00 3.40
C PHE A 169 -13.56 5.33 2.81
N PHE A 170 -12.70 5.98 3.58
CA PHE A 170 -11.38 6.43 3.17
C PHE A 170 -10.32 5.67 3.97
N SER A 171 -9.38 5.04 3.26
CA SER A 171 -8.30 4.26 3.86
C SER A 171 -7.02 5.07 3.96
N GLY A 172 -6.22 4.76 4.98
CA GLY A 172 -4.90 5.35 5.20
C GLY A 172 -5.01 6.86 5.43
N THR A 173 -5.86 7.29 6.37
CA THR A 173 -6.13 8.70 6.69
C THR A 173 -5.31 9.26 7.86
N ARG A 174 -4.52 8.42 8.53
CA ARG A 174 -3.72 8.82 9.69
C ARG A 174 -2.37 9.40 9.28
N GLY A 175 -1.89 10.36 10.09
CA GLY A 175 -0.48 10.81 10.13
C GLY A 175 -0.21 12.04 9.27
N TYR A 176 -1.23 12.66 8.71
CA TYR A 176 -1.13 13.84 7.84
C TYR A 176 -1.16 15.14 8.64
N ASP A 177 -0.61 15.13 9.85
CA ASP A 177 -0.41 16.31 10.66
C ASP A 177 0.35 17.38 9.85
N GLY A 178 -0.14 18.61 9.87
CA GLY A 178 0.39 19.69 9.05
C GLY A 178 -0.08 19.70 7.59
N MET A 179 -1.00 18.83 7.18
CA MET A 179 -1.62 18.86 5.85
C MET A 179 -3.13 19.04 5.92
N LEU A 180 -3.72 19.49 4.80
CA LEU A 180 -5.17 19.44 4.62
C LEU A 180 -5.55 18.11 3.95
N LEU A 181 -6.36 17.30 4.62
CA LEU A 181 -6.96 16.11 4.02
C LEU A 181 -8.17 16.54 3.19
N VAL A 182 -8.16 16.19 1.92
CA VAL A 182 -9.26 16.44 0.97
C VAL A 182 -9.90 15.11 0.59
N LEU A 183 -11.11 14.88 1.08
CA LEU A 183 -11.85 13.64 0.88
C LEU A 183 -12.85 13.84 -0.26
N ILE A 184 -12.77 13.01 -1.30
CA ILE A 184 -13.51 13.21 -2.56
C ILE A 184 -14.44 12.03 -2.81
N ALA A 185 -15.73 12.31 -2.96
CA ALA A 185 -16.70 11.33 -3.45
C ALA A 185 -16.55 11.15 -4.97
N LEU A 186 -16.35 9.91 -5.42
CA LEU A 186 -16.21 9.60 -6.85
C LEU A 186 -17.55 9.44 -7.57
N ASP A 187 -18.65 9.19 -6.87
CA ASP A 187 -19.99 9.05 -7.46
C ASP A 187 -20.90 10.27 -7.23
N ARG A 188 -20.42 11.31 -6.55
CA ARG A 188 -21.16 12.55 -6.27
C ARG A 188 -20.25 13.77 -6.31
N ASP A 189 -20.84 14.95 -6.48
CA ASP A 189 -20.12 16.22 -6.37
C ASP A 189 -19.97 16.66 -4.90
N MET A 190 -19.29 15.83 -4.10
CA MET A 190 -19.06 16.06 -2.68
C MET A 190 -17.56 16.02 -2.37
N ILE A 191 -17.10 17.06 -1.68
CA ILE A 191 -15.74 17.19 -1.18
C ILE A 191 -15.82 17.59 0.28
N TRP A 192 -15.01 16.92 1.11
CA TRP A 192 -14.78 17.31 2.50
C TRP A 192 -13.35 17.73 2.70
N MET A 193 -13.14 18.68 3.59
CA MET A 193 -11.84 19.23 3.93
C MET A 193 -11.69 19.24 5.44
N VAL A 194 -10.58 18.69 5.92
CA VAL A 194 -10.29 18.61 7.35
C VAL A 194 -8.78 18.64 7.57
N PRO A 195 -8.27 19.40 8.56
CA PRO A 195 -6.87 19.31 8.95
C PRO A 195 -6.50 17.86 9.31
N GLY A 196 -5.36 17.37 8.82
CA GLY A 196 -4.96 15.99 9.08
C GLY A 196 -4.73 15.69 10.56
N SER A 197 -4.42 16.71 11.37
CA SER A 197 -4.32 16.60 12.82
C SER A 197 -5.65 16.31 13.53
N GLU A 198 -6.79 16.59 12.90
CA GLU A 198 -8.11 16.24 13.41
C GLU A 198 -8.51 14.78 13.08
N VAL A 199 -7.69 14.06 12.30
CA VAL A 199 -7.96 12.69 11.85
C VAL A 199 -6.89 11.72 12.36
N SER A 200 -7.17 11.10 13.50
CA SER A 200 -6.27 10.13 14.12
C SER A 200 -6.48 8.69 13.63
N GLN A 201 -7.59 8.40 12.95
CA GLN A 201 -7.95 7.05 12.53
C GLN A 201 -7.21 6.63 11.26
N LYS A 202 -6.79 5.36 11.20
CA LYS A 202 -6.23 4.76 9.97
C LYS A 202 -7.26 4.65 8.84
N GLN A 203 -8.53 4.57 9.20
CA GLN A 203 -9.67 4.45 8.29
C GLN A 203 -10.75 5.41 8.76
N LEU A 204 -11.31 6.17 7.84
CA LEU A 204 -12.30 7.19 8.12
C LEU A 204 -13.58 6.91 7.36
N ALA A 205 -14.69 6.80 8.09
CA ALA A 205 -16.03 6.77 7.52
C ALA A 205 -16.69 8.15 7.66
N VAL A 206 -17.20 8.68 6.56
CA VAL A 206 -18.05 9.89 6.53
C VAL A 206 -19.48 9.45 6.22
N THR A 207 -20.33 9.42 7.24
CA THR A 207 -21.75 9.07 7.12
C THR A 207 -22.57 10.26 6.67
N LEU A 208 -23.36 10.11 5.60
CA LEU A 208 -24.17 11.19 5.06
C LEU A 208 -25.23 11.66 6.07
N GLY A 209 -25.36 12.97 6.24
CA GLY A 209 -26.29 13.58 7.19
C GLY A 209 -25.79 13.67 8.62
N SER A 210 -24.61 13.10 8.93
CA SER A 210 -23.99 13.26 10.25
C SER A 210 -23.44 14.67 10.45
N GLU A 211 -23.32 15.10 11.72
CA GLU A 211 -22.74 16.42 12.05
C GLU A 211 -21.30 16.56 11.55
N ARG A 212 -20.52 15.47 11.58
CA ARG A 212 -19.18 15.43 11.00
C ARG A 212 -19.19 15.69 9.49
N GLU A 213 -20.11 15.06 8.76
CA GLU A 213 -20.27 15.29 7.31
C GLU A 213 -20.58 16.75 7.03
N LYS A 214 -21.52 17.35 7.77
CA LYS A 214 -21.89 18.76 7.61
C LYS A 214 -20.74 19.71 7.94
N ALA A 215 -20.02 19.45 9.04
CA ALA A 215 -18.93 20.31 9.52
C ALA A 215 -17.75 20.37 8.55
N TRP A 216 -17.41 19.27 7.89
CA TRP A 216 -16.26 19.19 6.99
C TRP A 216 -16.59 19.45 5.52
N ARG A 217 -17.86 19.59 5.17
CA ARG A 217 -18.27 19.70 3.76
C ARG A 217 -17.87 21.04 3.16
N ALA A 218 -17.07 20.99 2.11
CA ALA A 218 -16.65 22.16 1.36
C ALA A 218 -17.71 22.53 0.31
N SER A 219 -18.74 23.28 0.71
CA SER A 219 -19.77 23.77 -0.23
C SER A 219 -19.15 24.68 -1.31
N HIS A 220 -18.28 25.61 -0.90
CA HIS A 220 -17.52 26.50 -1.78
C HIS A 220 -16.03 26.18 -1.71
N LEU A 221 -15.58 25.32 -2.63
CA LEU A 221 -14.22 24.77 -2.64
C LEU A 221 -13.12 25.84 -2.58
N GLY A 222 -13.18 26.85 -3.46
CA GLY A 222 -12.16 27.90 -3.53
C GLY A 222 -12.07 28.74 -2.25
N LEU A 223 -13.22 29.11 -1.68
CA LEU A 223 -13.28 29.86 -0.41
C LEU A 223 -12.69 29.04 0.75
N ALA A 224 -13.06 27.76 0.87
CA ALA A 224 -12.56 26.90 1.92
C ALA A 224 -11.02 26.74 1.85
N LEU A 225 -10.47 26.52 0.64
CA LEU A 225 -9.01 26.43 0.45
C LEU A 225 -8.31 27.73 0.84
N VAL A 226 -8.83 28.89 0.41
CA VAL A 226 -8.27 30.19 0.78
C VAL A 226 -8.35 30.43 2.28
N GLU A 227 -9.43 30.00 2.93
CA GLU A 227 -9.59 30.11 4.38
C GLU A 227 -8.53 29.29 5.12
N TYR A 228 -8.31 28.03 4.74
CA TYR A 228 -7.24 27.20 5.31
C TYR A 228 -5.85 27.78 5.03
N PHE A 229 -5.63 28.31 3.82
CA PHE A 229 -4.37 28.94 3.44
C PHE A 229 -4.07 30.20 4.27
N LYS A 230 -5.07 31.06 4.50
CA LYS A 230 -4.91 32.34 5.21
C LYS A 230 -4.91 32.21 6.72
N LYS A 231 -5.63 31.25 7.31
CA LYS A 231 -5.70 31.08 8.76
C LYS A 231 -4.35 30.69 9.39
N GLY A 232 -3.35 30.30 8.60
CA GLY A 232 -1.99 30.04 9.07
C GLY A 232 -1.84 28.86 10.05
N ARG A 233 -2.89 28.05 10.22
CA ARG A 233 -2.87 26.90 11.14
C ARG A 233 -2.13 25.69 10.58
N LEU A 234 -1.97 25.65 9.25
CA LEU A 234 -1.25 24.59 8.55
C LEU A 234 0.03 25.18 7.96
N PRO A 235 1.17 24.46 8.05
CA PRO A 235 2.42 24.90 7.47
C PRO A 235 2.28 25.04 5.96
N GLN A 236 2.83 26.13 5.42
CA GLN A 236 3.04 26.28 3.99
C GLN A 236 4.40 25.67 3.67
N ILE A 237 4.47 24.86 2.62
CA ILE A 237 5.70 24.16 2.23
C ILE A 237 6.04 24.46 0.78
N SER A 238 7.32 24.47 0.45
CA SER A 238 7.75 24.64 -0.94
C SER A 238 7.46 23.40 -1.77
N MET A 239 7.46 23.54 -3.10
CA MET A 239 7.41 22.39 -4.03
C MET A 239 8.53 21.39 -3.74
N LYS A 240 9.72 21.86 -3.40
CA LYS A 240 10.87 21.02 -3.05
C LYS A 240 10.59 20.20 -1.80
N ASP A 241 10.07 20.83 -0.75
CA ASP A 241 9.76 20.14 0.51
C ASP A 241 8.60 19.16 0.33
N ALA A 242 7.59 19.53 -0.47
CA ALA A 242 6.50 18.64 -0.84
C ALA A 242 7.03 17.37 -1.52
N LEU A 243 7.97 17.49 -2.46
CA LEU A 243 8.59 16.32 -3.12
C LEU A 243 9.39 15.43 -2.15
N LEU A 244 9.92 15.99 -1.07
CA LEU A 244 10.74 15.27 -0.09
C LEU A 244 9.90 14.58 1.01
N GLN A 245 8.63 14.94 1.16
CA GLN A 245 7.74 14.31 2.15
C GLN A 245 7.43 12.85 1.76
N CYS A 246 8.27 11.92 2.22
CA CYS A 246 8.15 10.50 1.93
C CYS A 246 7.06 9.83 2.78
N GLY A 247 6.28 8.91 2.19
CA GLY A 247 5.29 8.08 2.90
C GLY A 247 5.93 7.31 4.06
N GLY A 248 5.19 7.01 5.13
CA GLY A 248 5.74 6.26 6.28
C GLY A 248 6.28 4.85 5.97
N SER A 249 6.05 4.35 4.75
CA SER A 249 6.67 3.12 4.21
C SER A 249 8.01 3.36 3.49
N HIS A 250 8.43 4.61 3.36
CA HIS A 250 9.65 5.07 2.72
C HIS A 250 10.50 5.75 3.80
N ILE A 251 11.18 4.92 4.61
CA ILE A 251 12.26 5.38 5.47
C ILE A 251 13.37 5.84 4.52
N VAL A 252 13.57 7.15 4.44
CA VAL A 252 14.81 7.72 3.91
C VAL A 252 15.66 7.95 5.15
N GLU A 253 16.66 7.09 5.35
CA GLU A 253 17.79 7.46 6.22
C GLU A 253 18.49 8.62 5.52
N GLU A 254 18.50 9.79 6.16
CA GLU A 254 19.36 10.89 5.75
C GLU A 254 20.80 10.55 6.13
N HIS A 255 21.73 10.74 5.18
CA HIS A 255 23.16 10.79 5.41
C HIS A 255 23.65 12.21 5.18
#